data_AF-A0A1Y5FCP5-F1
#
_entry.id   AF-A0A1Y5FCP5-F1
#
_cell.length_a   1.000
_cell.length_b   1.000
_cell.length_c   1.000
_cell.angle_alpha   90.00
_cell.angle_beta   90.00
_cell.angle_gamma   90.00
#
_symmetry.space_group_name_H-M   'P 1'
#
loop_
_entity.id
_entity.type
_entity.pdbx_description
1 polymer ?
#
loop_
_entity_poly.entity_id
_entity_poly.type
_entity_poly.pdbx_seq_one_letter_code
_entity_poly.pdbx_strand_id
1 'polypeptide(L)'
;MKNLVLLIFIFSIFSTQAKDKKSNLLHCLGKEELSLHNSRRTGPHYLLNQKFINEASSAGEFKLKEKYFKEICITKEFPPSIGLLKNLLIRETEIFKKVFSKSPSFLALYKANYESLVDRAPLILFEFLALIQSQTPYPHCLKENIPQLEQFMSKFQYLQEELEPRELIKNKKLISKIFMKLKYLEAIYEACDKKQKVLIKKVKTKN
;
A
#
# COMPACT_ATOMS: atom_id res chain seq x y z
N MET A 1 -11.85 28.86 -63.49
CA MET A 1 -10.80 28.46 -62.52
C MET A 1 -11.45 28.15 -61.17
N LYS A 2 -11.96 26.92 -61.00
CA LYS A 2 -12.79 26.51 -59.83
C LYS A 2 -12.15 25.37 -59.01
N ASN A 3 -10.90 25.01 -59.28
CA ASN A 3 -10.27 23.79 -58.73
C ASN A 3 -8.99 24.12 -57.95
N LEU A 4 -9.05 24.97 -56.92
CA LEU A 4 -7.88 25.22 -56.04
C LEU A 4 -8.22 25.37 -54.55
N VAL A 5 -9.40 24.91 -54.11
CA VAL A 5 -9.82 25.02 -52.69
C VAL A 5 -9.96 23.63 -52.02
N LEU A 6 -9.84 22.54 -52.78
CA LEU A 6 -10.11 21.18 -52.30
C LEU A 6 -8.86 20.39 -51.85
N LEU A 7 -7.79 21.06 -51.43
CA LEU A 7 -6.51 20.41 -51.07
C LEU A 7 -5.94 20.83 -49.72
N ILE A 8 -6.76 21.43 -48.84
CA ILE A 8 -6.35 21.82 -47.48
C ILE A 8 -7.12 21.03 -46.39
N PHE A 9 -8.07 20.15 -46.75
CA PHE A 9 -8.92 19.46 -45.77
C PHE A 9 -8.50 18.02 -45.42
N ILE A 10 -7.35 17.52 -45.90
CA ILE A 10 -6.93 16.12 -45.67
C ILE A 10 -5.80 16.00 -44.63
N PHE A 11 -5.27 17.10 -44.09
CA PHE A 11 -4.12 17.06 -43.16
C PHE A 11 -4.48 17.09 -41.66
N SER A 12 -5.73 16.84 -41.28
CA SER A 12 -6.19 17.04 -39.88
C SER A 12 -6.50 15.77 -39.08
N ILE A 13 -6.24 14.56 -39.60
CA ILE A 13 -6.67 13.31 -38.91
C ILE A 13 -5.51 12.55 -38.20
N PHE A 14 -4.26 13.00 -38.29
CA PHE A 14 -3.14 12.35 -37.59
C PHE A 14 -2.66 13.09 -36.34
N SER A 15 -3.60 13.48 -35.47
CA SER A 15 -3.25 13.89 -34.11
C SER A 15 -3.80 12.89 -33.10
N THR A 16 -2.91 12.51 -32.18
CA THR A 16 -3.11 11.71 -30.96
C THR A 16 -3.17 10.19 -31.11
N GLN A 17 -2.04 9.57 -31.49
CA GLN A 17 -1.60 8.42 -30.70
C GLN A 17 -0.81 8.96 -29.50
N ALA A 18 -1.53 9.33 -28.43
CA ALA A 18 -0.89 9.42 -27.12
C ALA A 18 -0.42 7.99 -26.79
N LYS A 19 0.87 7.71 -27.04
CA LYS A 19 1.52 6.48 -26.58
C LYS A 19 1.27 6.40 -25.10
N ASP A 20 0.42 5.46 -24.70
CA ASP A 20 0.13 5.16 -23.30
C ASP A 20 1.48 4.95 -22.59
N LYS A 21 1.89 5.98 -21.84
CA LYS A 21 3.19 6.05 -21.18
C LYS A 21 3.11 4.98 -20.11
N LYS A 22 3.62 3.77 -20.41
CA LYS A 22 3.56 2.57 -19.54
C LYS A 22 3.65 3.01 -18.09
N SER A 23 2.50 3.05 -17.44
CA SER A 23 2.38 3.71 -16.14
C SER A 23 3.05 2.78 -15.14
N ASN A 24 4.10 3.25 -14.48
CA ASN A 24 4.87 2.45 -13.55
C ASN A 24 4.34 2.57 -12.11
N LEU A 25 4.90 1.76 -11.20
CA LEU A 25 4.51 1.77 -9.79
C LEU A 25 4.67 3.15 -9.16
N LEU A 26 5.80 3.84 -9.43
CA LEU A 26 6.05 5.17 -8.87
C LEU A 26 5.01 6.19 -9.33
N HIS A 27 4.61 6.16 -10.59
CA HIS A 27 3.54 7.01 -11.13
C HIS A 27 2.18 6.70 -10.49
N CYS A 28 1.90 5.43 -10.24
CA CYS A 28 0.70 4.98 -9.56
C CYS A 28 0.63 5.48 -8.10
N LEU A 29 1.73 5.36 -7.36
CA LEU A 29 1.87 5.87 -5.99
C LEU A 29 1.86 7.41 -5.94
N GLY A 30 2.47 8.07 -6.93
CA GLY A 30 2.43 9.54 -7.04
C GLY A 30 1.02 10.08 -7.34
N LYS A 31 0.20 9.34 -8.10
CA LYS A 31 -1.22 9.68 -8.28
C LYS A 31 -2.02 9.52 -6.98
N GLU A 32 -1.73 8.48 -6.21
CA GLU A 32 -2.33 8.30 -4.88
C GLU A 32 -1.91 9.44 -3.94
N GLU A 33 -0.63 9.80 -3.92
CA GLU A 33 -0.09 10.93 -3.15
C GLU A 33 -0.83 12.22 -3.46
N LEU A 34 -0.95 12.56 -4.76
CA LEU A 34 -1.65 13.75 -5.21
C LEU A 34 -3.13 13.74 -4.75
N SER A 35 -3.79 12.58 -4.82
CA SER A 35 -5.17 12.44 -4.35
C SER A 35 -5.30 12.64 -2.84
N LEU A 36 -4.37 12.10 -2.05
CA LEU A 36 -4.35 12.26 -0.60
C LEU A 36 -4.06 13.70 -0.19
N HIS A 37 -3.08 14.33 -0.85
CA HIS A 37 -2.74 15.73 -0.66
C HIS A 37 -3.94 16.65 -0.99
N ASN A 38 -4.58 16.47 -2.14
CA ASN A 38 -5.71 17.30 -2.57
C ASN A 38 -6.94 17.16 -1.64
N SER A 39 -7.13 15.97 -1.06
CA SER A 39 -8.18 15.73 -0.06
C SER A 39 -7.78 16.15 1.36
N ARG A 40 -6.60 16.76 1.54
CA ARG A 40 -5.99 17.12 2.83
C ARG A 40 -5.96 15.96 3.83
N ARG A 41 -5.95 14.73 3.32
CA ARG A 41 -5.87 13.52 4.14
C ARG A 41 -4.44 13.36 4.62
N THR A 42 -4.26 13.55 5.92
CA THR A 42 -3.03 13.25 6.64
C THR A 42 -3.24 11.99 7.47
N GLY A 43 -2.15 11.31 7.86
CA GLY A 43 -2.21 10.14 8.74
C GLY A 43 -1.66 8.84 8.14
N PRO A 44 -2.07 7.66 8.66
CA PRO A 44 -1.42 6.39 8.36
C PRO A 44 -1.35 6.07 6.87
N HIS A 45 -2.42 6.32 6.12
CA HIS A 45 -2.48 6.05 4.68
C HIS A 45 -1.49 6.93 3.89
N TYR A 46 -1.46 8.22 4.21
CA TYR A 46 -0.51 9.16 3.64
C TYR A 46 0.95 8.77 3.92
N LEU A 47 1.25 8.45 5.18
CA LEU A 47 2.59 8.03 5.60
C LEU A 47 3.02 6.71 4.96
N LEU A 48 2.10 5.75 4.80
CA LEU A 48 2.38 4.50 4.10
C LEU A 48 2.73 4.74 2.62
N ASN A 49 1.97 5.61 1.95
CA ASN A 49 2.25 5.94 0.56
C ASN A 49 3.61 6.62 0.39
N GLN A 50 3.91 7.61 1.24
CA GLN A 50 5.22 8.27 1.28
C GLN A 50 6.36 7.28 1.50
N LYS A 51 6.19 6.32 2.42
CA LYS A 51 7.18 5.26 2.64
C LYS A 51 7.45 4.47 1.35
N PHE A 52 6.42 4.04 0.62
CA PHE A 52 6.62 3.30 -0.63
C PHE A 52 7.18 4.14 -1.77
N ILE A 53 6.85 5.44 -1.85
CA ILE A 53 7.47 6.36 -2.80
C ILE A 53 8.98 6.43 -2.54
N ASN A 54 9.38 6.61 -1.27
CA ASN A 54 10.77 6.70 -0.87
C ASN A 54 11.55 5.40 -1.13
N GLU A 55 10.93 4.25 -0.87
CA GLU A 55 11.52 2.94 -1.20
C GLU A 55 11.70 2.77 -2.70
N ALA A 56 10.68 3.09 -3.51
CA ALA A 56 10.72 2.95 -4.96
C ALA A 56 11.67 3.94 -5.65
N SER A 57 11.87 5.14 -5.07
CA SER A 57 12.81 6.13 -5.60
C SER A 57 14.26 5.78 -5.25
N SER A 58 14.50 5.25 -4.05
CA SER A 58 15.86 4.95 -3.55
C SER A 58 16.43 3.64 -4.11
N ALA A 59 15.58 2.62 -4.26
CA ALA A 59 16.01 1.29 -4.71
C ALA A 59 16.03 1.13 -6.23
N GLY A 60 15.65 2.17 -6.97
CA GLY A 60 15.30 2.09 -8.39
C GLY A 60 13.89 1.55 -8.60
N GLU A 61 13.25 1.96 -9.70
CA GLU A 61 11.84 1.66 -9.96
C GLU A 61 11.57 0.14 -9.99
N PHE A 62 10.85 -0.35 -8.97
CA PHE A 62 10.40 -1.73 -8.94
C PHE A 62 9.43 -2.04 -10.07
N LYS A 63 9.77 -3.02 -10.91
CA LYS A 63 8.90 -3.44 -12.01
C LYS A 63 8.00 -4.56 -11.55
N LEU A 64 6.70 -4.28 -11.43
CA LEU A 64 5.69 -5.30 -11.09
C LEU A 64 5.26 -6.11 -12.32
N LYS A 65 4.93 -7.40 -12.13
CA LYS A 65 4.27 -8.20 -13.17
C LYS A 65 2.90 -7.58 -13.47
N GLU A 66 2.49 -7.68 -14.73
CA GLU A 66 1.31 -6.97 -15.24
C GLU A 66 0.05 -7.27 -14.43
N LYS A 67 -0.15 -8.55 -14.06
CA LYS A 67 -1.28 -8.98 -13.23
C LYS A 67 -1.36 -8.20 -11.91
N TYR A 68 -0.26 -8.11 -11.16
CA TYR A 68 -0.25 -7.43 -9.87
C TYR A 68 -0.25 -5.91 -10.02
N PHE A 69 0.37 -5.37 -11.08
CA PHE A 69 0.25 -3.95 -11.38
C PHE A 69 -1.23 -3.56 -11.59
N LYS A 70 -1.98 -4.32 -12.39
CA LYS A 70 -3.41 -4.07 -12.61
C LYS A 70 -4.21 -4.17 -11.31
N GLU A 71 -3.94 -5.21 -10.51
CA GLU A 71 -4.59 -5.42 -9.21
C GLU A 71 -4.38 -4.24 -8.25
N ILE A 72 -3.15 -3.73 -8.16
CA ILE A 72 -2.74 -2.68 -7.22
C ILE A 72 -3.11 -1.29 -7.74
N CYS A 73 -3.00 -1.05 -9.05
CA CYS A 73 -3.02 0.31 -9.62
C CYS A 73 -4.22 0.61 -10.52
N ILE A 74 -4.99 -0.37 -10.97
CA ILE A 74 -6.08 -0.17 -11.93
C ILE A 74 -7.43 -0.61 -11.36
N THR A 75 -7.61 -1.90 -11.09
CA THR A 75 -8.91 -2.43 -10.62
C THR A 75 -9.16 -2.12 -9.15
N LYS A 76 -8.09 -2.02 -8.35
CA LYS A 76 -8.03 -1.52 -6.97
C LYS A 76 -9.16 -2.00 -6.04
N GLU A 77 -8.93 -3.15 -5.42
CA GLU A 77 -9.68 -3.53 -4.21
C GLU A 77 -9.33 -2.63 -3.00
N PHE A 78 -8.11 -2.08 -3.00
CA PHE A 78 -7.53 -1.21 -1.98
C PHE A 78 -6.86 0.01 -2.64
N PRO A 79 -6.64 1.11 -1.89
CA PRO A 79 -5.73 2.16 -2.31
C PRO A 79 -4.34 1.58 -2.66
N PRO A 80 -3.61 2.11 -3.66
CA PRO A 80 -2.41 1.46 -4.19
C PRO A 80 -1.34 1.11 -3.15
N SER A 81 -1.01 2.00 -2.23
CA SER A 81 -0.05 1.77 -1.15
C SER A 81 -0.45 0.61 -0.24
N ILE A 82 -1.73 0.56 0.16
CA ILE A 82 -2.30 -0.53 0.97
C ILE A 82 -2.32 -1.84 0.18
N GLY A 83 -2.72 -1.78 -1.11
CA GLY A 83 -2.73 -2.94 -2.00
C GLY A 83 -1.34 -3.50 -2.27
N LEU A 84 -0.34 -2.62 -2.38
CA LEU A 84 1.08 -2.99 -2.51
C LEU A 84 1.56 -3.70 -1.24
N LEU A 85 1.31 -3.13 -0.06
CA LEU A 85 1.68 -3.77 1.22
C LEU A 85 1.03 -5.16 1.35
N LYS A 86 -0.28 -5.28 1.08
CA LYS A 86 -0.98 -6.58 1.08
C LYS A 86 -0.29 -7.58 0.15
N ASN A 87 0.07 -7.16 -1.05
CA ASN A 87 0.69 -8.01 -2.05
C ASN A 87 2.13 -8.40 -1.67
N LEU A 88 2.92 -7.50 -1.09
CA LEU A 88 4.25 -7.81 -0.55
C LEU A 88 4.21 -8.90 0.52
N LEU A 89 3.21 -8.86 1.40
CA LEU A 89 3.08 -9.84 2.49
C LEU A 89 2.52 -11.20 2.04
N ILE A 90 1.66 -11.22 1.02
CA ILE A 90 0.96 -12.45 0.58
C ILE A 90 1.67 -13.14 -0.58
N ARG A 91 2.14 -12.35 -1.54
CA ARG A 91 2.75 -12.81 -2.80
C ARG A 91 4.27 -12.67 -2.79
N GLU A 92 4.83 -11.94 -1.83
CA GLU A 92 6.28 -11.83 -1.64
C GLU A 92 6.98 -11.40 -2.94
N THR A 93 8.08 -12.05 -3.30
CA THR A 93 8.86 -11.74 -4.50
C THR A 93 8.12 -12.06 -5.80
N GLU A 94 7.01 -12.81 -5.77
CA GLU A 94 6.26 -13.20 -6.97
C GLU A 94 5.72 -11.99 -7.74
N ILE A 95 5.55 -10.85 -7.07
CA ILE A 95 4.96 -9.66 -7.69
C ILE A 95 5.91 -8.96 -8.66
N PHE A 96 7.21 -9.20 -8.55
CA PHE A 96 8.22 -8.49 -9.33
C PHE A 96 8.54 -9.20 -10.66
N LYS A 97 8.79 -8.41 -11.70
CA LYS A 97 9.32 -8.86 -12.99
C LYS A 97 10.81 -9.13 -12.85
N LYS A 98 11.27 -10.23 -13.44
CA LYS A 98 12.70 -10.40 -13.74
C LYS A 98 13.09 -9.37 -14.79
N VAL A 99 14.18 -8.64 -14.55
CA VAL A 99 14.74 -7.68 -15.49
C VAL A 99 15.89 -8.32 -16.24
N PHE A 100 16.08 -7.91 -17.49
CA PHE A 100 17.23 -8.33 -18.29
C PHE A 100 18.24 -7.18 -18.35
N SER A 101 19.49 -7.49 -18.02
CA SER A 101 20.61 -6.55 -18.08
C SER A 101 21.87 -7.34 -18.43
N LYS A 102 22.78 -6.71 -19.17
CA LYS A 102 24.09 -7.30 -19.49
C LYS A 102 25.04 -7.29 -18.29
N SER A 103 24.74 -6.51 -17.26
CA SER A 103 25.54 -6.41 -16.04
C SER A 103 25.01 -7.38 -14.97
N PRO A 104 25.78 -8.43 -14.59
CA PRO A 104 25.39 -9.33 -13.51
C PRO A 104 25.22 -8.61 -12.17
N SER A 105 26.07 -7.62 -11.88
CA SER A 105 26.01 -6.81 -10.65
C SER A 105 24.70 -6.03 -10.56
N PHE A 106 24.23 -5.48 -11.67
CA PHE A 106 22.93 -4.81 -11.71
C PHE A 106 21.77 -5.78 -11.43
N LEU A 107 21.81 -6.99 -12.00
CA LEU A 107 20.78 -8.00 -11.75
C LEU A 107 20.74 -8.43 -10.28
N ALA A 108 21.91 -8.65 -9.69
CA ALA A 108 22.05 -8.99 -8.27
C ALA A 108 21.52 -7.85 -7.37
N LEU A 109 21.89 -6.60 -7.66
CA LEU A 109 21.42 -5.44 -6.92
C LEU A 109 19.90 -5.25 -7.03
N TYR A 110 19.34 -5.34 -8.24
CA TYR A 110 17.89 -5.24 -8.44
C TYR A 110 17.14 -6.33 -7.66
N LYS A 111 17.67 -7.56 -7.67
CA LYS A 111 17.12 -8.68 -6.90
C LYS A 111 17.17 -8.41 -5.39
N ALA A 112 18.34 -8.04 -4.87
CA ALA A 112 18.53 -7.73 -3.46
C ALA A 112 17.59 -6.61 -2.98
N ASN A 113 17.38 -5.60 -3.81
CA ASN A 113 16.51 -4.47 -3.49
C ASN A 113 15.04 -4.89 -3.28
N TYR A 114 14.47 -5.66 -4.21
CA TYR A 114 13.07 -6.10 -4.03
C TYR A 114 12.93 -7.18 -2.95
N GLU A 115 13.96 -8.02 -2.74
CA GLU A 115 13.97 -8.99 -1.64
C GLU A 115 13.98 -8.27 -0.29
N SER A 116 14.85 -7.26 -0.13
CA SER A 116 14.89 -6.40 1.06
C SER A 116 13.56 -5.69 1.33
N LEU A 117 12.84 -5.26 0.29
CA LEU A 117 11.51 -4.68 0.46
C LEU A 117 10.49 -5.70 0.98
N VAL A 118 10.52 -6.93 0.46
CA VAL A 118 9.67 -8.03 0.94
C VAL A 118 10.02 -8.40 2.38
N ASP A 119 11.30 -8.45 2.71
CA ASP A 119 11.81 -8.71 4.07
C ASP A 119 11.30 -7.70 5.09
N ARG A 120 11.23 -6.43 4.70
CA ARG A 120 10.77 -5.34 5.56
C ARG A 120 9.25 -5.18 5.58
N ALA A 121 8.51 -5.82 4.67
CA ALA A 121 7.06 -5.69 4.60
C ALA A 121 6.32 -5.99 5.93
N PRO A 122 6.68 -7.03 6.72
CA PRO A 122 6.06 -7.28 8.02
C PRO A 122 6.23 -6.11 9.00
N LEU A 123 7.42 -5.50 9.02
CA LEU A 123 7.72 -4.32 9.83
C LEU A 123 6.93 -3.10 9.33
N ILE A 124 6.84 -2.90 8.02
CA ILE A 124 6.00 -1.84 7.42
C ILE A 124 4.53 -1.99 7.86
N LEU A 125 4.00 -3.22 7.86
CA LEU A 125 2.65 -3.48 8.35
C LEU A 125 2.50 -3.14 9.83
N PHE A 126 3.46 -3.53 10.66
CA PHE A 126 3.43 -3.21 12.09
C PHE A 126 3.42 -1.69 12.33
N GLU A 127 4.32 -0.96 11.69
CA GLU A 127 4.36 0.51 11.78
C GLU A 127 3.04 1.14 11.31
N PHE A 128 2.48 0.64 10.22
CA PHE A 128 1.19 1.12 9.71
C PHE A 128 0.05 0.86 10.71
N LEU A 129 0.00 -0.32 11.33
CA LEU A 129 -0.97 -0.65 12.37
C LEU A 129 -0.78 0.20 13.63
N ALA A 130 0.47 0.50 14.01
CA ALA A 130 0.77 1.37 15.15
C ALA A 130 0.30 2.81 14.91
N LEU A 131 0.51 3.33 13.69
CA LEU A 131 -0.02 4.64 13.30
C LEU A 131 -1.54 4.67 13.36
N ILE A 132 -2.21 3.63 12.86
CA ILE A 132 -3.67 3.50 12.99
C ILE A 132 -4.10 3.49 14.46
N GLN A 133 -3.44 2.68 15.28
CA GLN A 133 -3.74 2.57 16.71
C GLN A 133 -3.57 3.91 17.44
N SER A 134 -2.58 4.72 17.08
CA SER A 134 -2.36 6.06 17.66
C SER A 134 -3.45 7.07 17.33
N GLN A 135 -4.24 6.83 16.27
CA GLN A 135 -5.39 7.66 15.93
C GLN A 135 -6.68 7.24 16.65
N THR A 136 -6.65 6.11 17.36
CA THR A 136 -7.81 5.66 18.13
C THR A 136 -7.83 6.30 19.53
N PRO A 137 -9.02 6.51 20.12
CA PRO A 137 -9.15 7.15 21.43
C PRO A 137 -8.63 6.35 22.63
N TYR A 138 -8.37 5.04 22.47
CA TYR A 138 -7.81 4.21 23.55
C TYR A 138 -7.03 2.98 23.02
N PRO A 139 -6.03 2.46 23.78
CA PRO A 139 -5.04 1.50 23.29
C PRO A 139 -5.56 0.14 22.79
N HIS A 140 -6.75 -0.28 23.21
CA HIS A 140 -7.30 -1.60 22.87
C HIS A 140 -8.26 -1.57 21.69
N CYS A 141 -8.64 -0.39 21.18
CA CYS A 141 -9.75 -0.32 20.25
C CYS A 141 -9.53 -1.10 18.95
N LEU A 142 -8.33 -0.98 18.34
CA LEU A 142 -8.07 -1.63 17.06
C LEU A 142 -8.09 -3.16 17.22
N LYS A 143 -7.53 -3.68 18.32
CA LYS A 143 -7.54 -5.11 18.65
C LYS A 143 -8.95 -5.65 18.83
N GLU A 144 -9.85 -4.90 19.46
CA GLU A 144 -11.24 -5.32 19.67
C GLU A 144 -12.03 -5.40 18.36
N ASN A 145 -11.73 -4.53 17.39
CA ASN A 145 -12.39 -4.51 16.09
C ASN A 145 -11.72 -5.44 15.06
N ILE A 146 -10.44 -5.76 15.27
CA ILE A 146 -9.65 -6.67 14.46
C ILE A 146 -8.98 -7.70 15.39
N PRO A 147 -9.73 -8.72 15.89
CA PRO A 147 -9.19 -9.69 16.84
C PRO A 147 -7.96 -10.46 16.33
N GLN A 148 -7.82 -10.58 15.00
CA GLN A 148 -6.66 -11.17 14.34
C GLN A 148 -5.34 -10.45 14.68
N LEU A 149 -5.41 -9.17 15.10
CA LEU A 149 -4.25 -8.42 15.52
C LEU A 149 -3.64 -8.95 16.81
N GLU A 150 -4.40 -9.60 17.68
CA GLU A 150 -3.83 -10.21 18.89
C GLU A 150 -2.75 -11.23 18.53
N GLN A 151 -3.13 -12.20 17.70
CA GLN A 151 -2.20 -13.23 17.24
C GLN A 151 -1.04 -12.64 16.45
N PHE A 152 -1.29 -11.59 15.67
CA PHE A 152 -0.26 -10.94 14.87
C PHE A 152 0.75 -10.14 15.73
N MET A 153 0.24 -9.30 16.64
CA MET A 153 1.05 -8.43 17.49
C MET A 153 1.82 -9.20 18.56
N SER A 154 1.22 -10.22 19.16
CA SER A 154 1.91 -11.09 20.12
C SER A 154 3.07 -11.84 19.46
N LYS A 155 2.87 -12.33 18.23
CA LYS A 155 3.97 -12.90 17.46
C LYS A 155 5.03 -11.85 17.16
N PHE A 156 4.64 -10.65 16.73
CA PHE A 156 5.61 -9.59 16.44
C PHE A 156 6.49 -9.24 17.65
N GLN A 157 5.90 -9.08 18.83
CA GLN A 157 6.63 -8.82 20.08
C GLN A 157 7.62 -9.94 20.40
N TYR A 158 7.20 -11.20 20.28
CA TYR A 158 8.06 -12.36 20.49
C TYR A 158 9.18 -12.46 19.45
N LEU A 159 8.91 -12.12 18.19
CA LEU A 159 9.88 -12.21 17.10
C LEU A 159 10.91 -11.07 17.11
N GLN A 160 10.64 -9.94 17.77
CA GLN A 160 11.67 -8.91 18.01
C GLN A 160 12.83 -9.42 18.87
N GLU A 161 12.61 -10.47 19.66
CA GLU A 161 13.58 -10.97 20.61
C GLU A 161 14.46 -12.09 20.01
N GLU A 162 13.96 -12.94 19.09
CA GLU A 162 14.69 -14.17 18.70
C GLU A 162 14.54 -14.66 17.23
N LEU A 163 13.77 -14.02 16.33
CA LEU A 163 13.39 -14.65 15.03
C LEU A 163 13.24 -13.68 13.83
N GLU A 164 13.35 -14.23 12.61
CA GLU A 164 13.23 -13.43 11.36
C GLU A 164 11.80 -12.91 11.11
N PRO A 165 11.63 -11.63 10.70
CA PRO A 165 10.33 -11.02 10.40
C PRO A 165 9.46 -11.79 9.40
N ARG A 166 10.04 -12.61 8.52
CA ARG A 166 9.30 -13.45 7.56
C ARG A 166 8.38 -14.48 8.22
N GLU A 167 8.67 -14.91 9.44
CA GLU A 167 7.83 -15.84 10.20
C GLU A 167 6.41 -15.28 10.43
N LEU A 168 6.27 -13.95 10.50
CA LEU A 168 4.99 -13.24 10.67
C LEU A 168 4.01 -13.46 9.52
N ILE A 169 4.54 -13.62 8.31
CA ILE A 169 3.75 -13.66 7.09
C ILE A 169 3.46 -15.07 6.59
N LYS A 170 3.97 -16.10 7.28
CA LYS A 170 3.63 -17.50 6.98
C LYS A 170 2.13 -17.75 6.98
N ASN A 171 1.37 -17.08 7.86
CA ASN A 171 -0.08 -17.17 7.88
C ASN A 171 -0.75 -16.14 6.94
N LYS A 172 -0.62 -16.37 5.63
CA LYS A 172 -1.22 -15.51 4.59
C LYS A 172 -2.74 -15.32 4.75
N LYS A 173 -3.45 -16.32 5.30
CA LYS A 173 -4.89 -16.22 5.60
C LYS A 173 -5.18 -15.20 6.70
N LEU A 174 -4.35 -15.18 7.77
CA LEU A 174 -4.45 -14.19 8.84
C LEU A 174 -4.23 -12.77 8.30
N ILE A 175 -3.18 -12.57 7.51
CA ILE A 175 -2.88 -11.28 6.88
C ILE A 175 -4.05 -10.81 6.03
N SER A 176 -4.59 -11.67 5.16
CA SER A 176 -5.76 -11.34 4.34
C SER A 176 -6.96 -10.89 5.17
N LYS A 177 -7.24 -11.56 6.29
CA LYS A 177 -8.32 -11.17 7.23
C LYS A 177 -8.08 -9.79 7.85
N ILE A 178 -6.84 -9.47 8.23
CA ILE A 178 -6.48 -8.14 8.74
C ILE A 178 -6.80 -7.07 7.69
N PHE A 179 -6.33 -7.23 6.45
CA PHE A 179 -6.61 -6.28 5.37
C PHE A 179 -8.10 -6.14 5.07
N MET A 180 -8.87 -7.24 5.11
CA MET A 180 -10.32 -7.19 4.93
C MET A 180 -11.02 -6.34 5.98
N LYS A 181 -10.54 -6.33 7.23
CA LYS A 181 -11.06 -5.46 8.28
C LYS A 181 -10.60 -4.02 8.12
N LEU A 182 -9.35 -3.80 7.71
CA LEU A 182 -8.79 -2.46 7.47
C LEU A 182 -9.50 -1.70 6.34
N LYS A 183 -10.25 -2.36 5.45
CA LYS A 183 -11.13 -1.67 4.49
C LYS A 183 -12.15 -0.75 5.14
N TYR A 184 -12.57 -1.07 6.37
CA TYR A 184 -13.62 -0.38 7.09
C TYR A 184 -13.06 0.51 8.21
N LEU A 185 -11.87 1.08 7.99
CA LEU A 185 -11.13 1.80 9.03
C LEU A 185 -11.91 2.97 9.64
N GLU A 186 -12.62 3.76 8.83
CA GLU A 186 -13.47 4.85 9.33
C GLU A 186 -14.57 4.33 10.27
N ALA A 187 -15.22 3.22 9.91
CA ALA A 187 -16.24 2.61 10.77
C ALA A 187 -15.64 2.07 12.08
N ILE A 188 -14.38 1.61 12.05
CA ILE A 188 -13.64 1.21 13.25
C ILE A 188 -13.40 2.43 14.14
N TYR A 189 -12.95 3.56 13.59
CA TYR A 189 -12.76 4.80 14.35
C TYR A 189 -14.05 5.29 14.99
N GLU A 190 -15.17 5.30 14.26
CA GLU A 190 -16.47 5.66 14.82
C GLU A 190 -16.90 4.72 15.96
N ALA A 191 -16.65 3.41 15.82
CA ALA A 191 -16.94 2.44 16.87
C ALA A 191 -16.07 2.69 18.11
N CYS A 192 -14.79 3.05 17.92
CA CYS A 192 -13.90 3.46 19.00
C CYS A 192 -14.45 4.67 19.76
N ASP A 193 -14.84 5.72 19.05
CA ASP A 193 -15.33 6.96 19.66
C ASP A 193 -16.61 6.74 20.46
N LYS A 194 -17.55 5.95 19.92
CA LYS A 194 -18.78 5.56 20.61
C LYS A 194 -18.47 4.83 21.91
N LYS A 195 -17.55 3.88 21.89
CA LYS A 195 -17.15 3.11 23.09
C LYS A 195 -16.40 3.96 24.11
N GLN A 196 -15.51 4.85 23.68
CA GLN A 196 -14.81 5.77 24.58
C GLN A 196 -15.78 6.65 25.38
N LYS A 197 -16.82 7.19 24.72
CA LYS A 197 -17.88 7.96 25.40
C LYS A 197 -18.60 7.16 26.48
N VAL A 198 -18.83 5.86 26.25
CA VAL A 198 -19.43 4.96 27.26
C VAL A 198 -18.48 4.72 28.42
N LEU A 199 -17.19 4.48 28.16
CA LEU A 199 -16.18 4.27 29.19
C LEU A 199 -16.04 5.50 30.10
N ILE A 200 -15.99 6.71 29.53
CA ILE A 200 -15.94 7.96 30.29
C ILE A 200 -17.18 8.13 31.18
N LYS A 201 -18.38 7.81 30.68
CA LYS A 201 -19.61 7.89 31.49
C LYS A 201 -19.58 6.92 32.68
N LYS A 202 -19.12 5.68 32.48
CA LYS A 202 -19.01 4.67 33.54
C LYS A 202 -18.04 5.07 34.66
N VAL A 203 -16.94 5.74 34.32
CA VAL A 203 -15.98 6.27 35.30
C VAL A 203 -16.61 7.42 36.11
N LYS A 204 -17.31 8.35 35.44
CA LYS A 204 -17.99 9.48 36.11
C LYS A 204 -19.12 9.08 37.06
N THR A 205 -19.76 7.92 36.86
CA THR A 205 -20.80 7.41 37.75
C THR A 205 -20.27 6.58 38.93
N LYS A 206 -18.97 6.28 38.96
CA LYS A 206 -18.33 5.51 40.03
C LYS A 206 -17.57 6.36 41.05
N ASN A 207 -17.35 7.64 40.73
CA ASN A 207 -16.77 8.66 41.61
C ASN A 207 -17.86 9.62 42.05
#